data_AF-A0A7C6X0S4-F1
#
_entry.id   AF-A0A7C6X0S4-F1
#
_cell.length_a   1.000
_cell.length_b   1.000
_cell.length_c   1.000
_cell.angle_alpha   90.00
_cell.angle_beta   90.00
_cell.angle_gamma   90.00
#
_symmetry.space_group_name_H-M   'P 1'
#
loop_
_entity.id
_entity.type
_entity.pdbx_description
1 polymer ?
#
loop_
_entity_poly.entity_id
_entity_poly.type
_entity_poly.pdbx_seq_one_letter_code
_entity_poly.pdbx_strand_id
1 'polypeptide(L)'
;MKTNKEYREQVEKRHGKPLREIMHELIVERHMDQWSGSEELGVPKETFVKWRTKFRLGPVQRRADSWERKTIDTLNEYRKELRDIDVGRPLTYREETSLRGFREIIERMVEVEKVRSLLIDFDPMNHLPMMLVISSLEVIIEYLGQYEQSKLHKTFEFNLEHLKMTMENES
;
A
#
# COMPACT_ATOMS: atom_id res chain seq x y z
N MET A 1 -2.98 35.26 27.35
CA MET A 1 -2.80 33.94 26.69
C MET A 1 -2.51 34.19 25.23
N LYS A 2 -1.43 33.66 24.66
CA LYS A 2 -1.11 33.90 23.24
C LYS A 2 -2.12 33.19 22.34
N THR A 3 -2.45 33.79 21.20
CA THR A 3 -3.32 33.23 20.18
C THR A 3 -2.59 32.19 19.31
N ASN A 4 -3.32 31.35 18.59
CA ASN A 4 -2.73 30.36 17.68
C ASN A 4 -1.86 31.04 16.59
N LYS A 5 -2.27 32.23 16.13
CA LYS A 5 -1.52 33.03 15.15
C LYS A 5 -0.18 33.51 15.72
N GLU A 6 -0.18 34.03 16.95
CA GLU A 6 1.04 34.48 17.63
C GLU A 6 2.00 33.32 17.91
N TYR A 7 1.49 32.15 18.30
CA TYR A 7 2.32 30.95 18.45
C TYR A 7 2.92 30.48 17.12
N ARG A 8 2.14 30.53 16.03
CA ARG A 8 2.64 30.18 14.70
C ARG A 8 3.78 31.09 14.27
N GLU A 9 3.58 32.41 14.35
CA GLU A 9 4.59 33.40 13.95
C GLU A 9 5.87 33.27 14.80
N GLN A 10 5.72 33.01 16.10
CA GLN A 10 6.86 32.75 16.99
C GLN A 10 7.66 31.51 16.57
N VAL A 11 6.98 30.40 16.26
CA VAL A 11 7.61 29.14 15.85
C VAL A 11 8.26 29.28 14.47
N GLU A 12 7.56 29.84 13.48
CA GLU A 12 8.11 30.07 12.14
C GLU A 12 9.34 31.00 12.19
N LYS A 13 9.30 32.05 13.01
CA LYS A 13 10.44 32.96 13.20
C LYS A 13 11.63 32.30 13.89
N ARG A 14 11.40 31.42 14.87
CA ARG A 14 12.47 30.70 15.60
C ARG A 14 13.20 29.70 14.70
N HIS A 15 12.46 29.01 13.84
CA HIS A 15 13.00 27.91 13.03
C HIS A 15 13.31 28.31 11.58
N GLY A 16 12.90 29.50 11.12
CA GLY A 16 13.17 30.01 9.78
C GLY A 16 12.47 29.24 8.65
N LYS A 17 11.48 28.39 8.99
CA LYS A 17 10.75 27.53 8.06
C LYS A 17 9.24 27.70 8.24
N PRO A 18 8.40 27.37 7.24
CA PRO A 18 6.96 27.30 7.41
C PRO A 18 6.56 26.29 8.48
N LEU A 19 5.50 26.57 9.25
CA LEU A 19 5.04 25.72 10.36
C LEU A 19 4.77 24.28 9.93
N ARG A 20 4.26 24.08 8.71
CA ARG A 20 3.98 22.74 8.17
C ARG A 20 5.25 21.88 8.07
N GLU A 21 6.36 22.46 7.62
CA GLU A 21 7.64 21.76 7.48
C GLU A 21 8.23 21.42 8.84
N ILE A 22 8.18 22.37 9.77
CA ILE A 22 8.61 22.15 11.16
C ILE A 22 7.81 21.01 11.80
N MET A 23 6.48 21.05 11.65
CA MET A 23 5.61 19.99 12.18
C MET A 23 5.86 18.64 11.50
N HIS A 24 6.18 18.62 10.20
CA HIS A 24 6.57 17.41 9.49
C HIS A 24 7.86 16.84 10.06
N GLU A 25 8.91 17.65 10.18
CA GLU A 25 10.21 17.25 10.74
C GLU A 25 10.05 16.64 12.15
N LEU A 26 9.33 17.33 13.05
CA LEU A 26 9.15 16.85 14.42
C LEU A 26 8.35 15.54 14.51
N ILE A 27 7.28 15.38 13.72
CA ILE A 27 6.35 14.25 13.85
C ILE A 27 6.74 13.06 12.96
N VAL A 28 7.29 13.34 11.78
CA VAL A 28 7.59 12.33 10.75
C VAL A 28 9.03 11.85 10.86
N GLU A 29 9.98 12.77 10.98
CA GLU A 29 11.41 12.42 10.94
C GLU A 29 11.95 12.15 12.34
N ARG A 30 11.53 12.96 13.33
CA ARG A 30 11.99 12.83 14.73
C ARG A 30 11.04 12.02 15.62
N HIS A 31 9.93 11.53 15.07
CA HIS A 31 8.94 10.68 15.75
C HIS A 31 8.42 11.21 17.10
N MET A 32 8.37 12.55 17.26
CA MET A 32 7.94 13.15 18.51
C MET A 32 6.45 12.99 18.77
N ASP A 33 6.12 12.74 20.03
CA ASP A 33 4.75 12.69 20.50
C ASP A 33 4.20 14.09 20.81
N GLN A 34 2.94 14.14 21.22
CA GLN A 34 2.26 15.42 21.49
C GLN A 34 2.82 16.20 22.69
N TRP A 35 3.57 15.54 23.58
CA TRP A 35 4.14 16.18 24.77
C TRP A 35 5.51 16.75 24.40
N SER A 36 6.42 15.89 23.93
CA SER A 36 7.77 16.27 23.48
C SER A 36 7.74 17.32 22.37
N GLY A 37 6.86 17.17 21.36
CA GLY A 37 6.75 18.16 20.29
C GLY A 37 6.17 19.51 20.75
N SER A 38 5.29 19.51 21.75
CA SER A 38 4.75 20.75 22.31
C SER A 38 5.79 21.50 23.16
N GLU A 39 6.62 20.75 23.88
CA GLU A 39 7.73 21.27 24.69
C GLU A 39 8.83 21.85 23.81
N GLU A 40 9.27 21.13 22.77
CA GLU A 40 10.27 21.57 21.79
C GLU A 40 9.87 22.90 21.14
N LEU A 41 8.60 23.02 20.74
CA LEU A 41 8.09 24.25 20.11
C LEU A 41 7.77 25.36 21.12
N GLY A 42 7.74 25.06 22.43
CA GLY A 42 7.34 25.99 23.47
C GLY A 42 5.89 26.46 23.33
N VAL A 43 5.00 25.54 22.91
CA VAL A 43 3.57 25.82 22.68
C VAL A 43 2.69 24.92 23.54
N PRO A 44 1.45 25.32 23.87
CA PRO A 44 0.52 24.43 24.55
C PRO A 44 0.24 23.17 23.74
N LYS A 45 0.13 22.02 24.41
CA LYS A 45 -0.20 20.72 23.81
C LYS A 45 -1.38 20.79 22.86
N GLU A 46 -2.46 21.47 23.24
CA GLU A 46 -3.66 21.62 22.42
C GLU A 46 -3.38 22.35 21.09
N THR A 47 -2.47 23.31 21.10
CA THR A 47 -2.03 24.03 19.91
C THR A 47 -1.24 23.09 19.00
N PHE A 48 -0.31 22.32 19.57
CA PHE A 48 0.44 21.30 18.83
C PHE A 48 -0.47 20.23 18.20
N VAL A 49 -1.43 19.71 18.97
CA VAL A 49 -2.41 18.73 18.48
C VAL A 49 -3.30 19.31 17.39
N LYS A 50 -3.78 20.56 17.54
CA LYS A 50 -4.54 21.25 16.50
C LYS A 50 -3.75 21.38 15.20
N TRP A 51 -2.46 21.73 15.27
CA TRP A 51 -1.60 21.80 14.10
C TRP A 51 -1.34 20.42 13.48
N ARG A 52 -1.06 19.39 14.29
CA ARG A 52 -0.91 18.01 13.82
C ARG A 52 -2.14 17.55 13.04
N THR A 53 -3.34 17.79 13.58
CA THR A 53 -4.60 17.44 12.92
C THR A 53 -4.82 18.26 11.65
N LYS A 54 -4.58 19.58 11.71
CA LYS A 54 -4.71 20.49 10.56
C LYS A 54 -3.82 20.07 9.39
N PHE A 55 -2.59 19.65 9.67
CA PHE A 55 -1.64 19.20 8.66
C PHE A 55 -1.75 17.71 8.33
N ARG A 56 -2.73 17.00 8.90
CA ARG A 56 -2.96 15.56 8.71
C ARG A 56 -1.76 14.67 9.06
N LEU A 57 -0.93 15.10 10.02
CA LEU A 57 0.30 14.40 10.39
C LEU A 57 0.09 13.27 11.43
N GLY A 58 -1.17 13.01 11.82
CA GLY A 58 -1.50 11.89 12.69
C GLY A 58 -1.14 10.54 12.05
N PRO A 59 -0.75 9.52 12.83
CA PRO A 59 -0.31 8.22 12.29
C PRO A 59 -1.38 7.53 11.42
N VAL A 60 -2.66 7.66 11.79
CA VAL A 60 -3.78 7.14 11.00
C VAL A 60 -3.94 7.89 9.68
N GLN A 61 -3.87 9.22 9.70
CA GLN A 61 -4.00 10.07 8.51
C GLN A 61 -2.82 9.87 7.56
N ARG A 62 -1.59 9.79 8.07
CA ARG A 62 -0.40 9.49 7.24
C ARG A 62 -0.48 8.13 6.57
N ARG A 63 -0.99 7.11 7.28
CA ARG A 63 -1.25 5.79 6.68
C ARG A 63 -2.31 5.87 5.58
N ALA A 64 -3.41 6.59 5.83
CA ALA A 64 -4.45 6.81 4.82
C ALA A 64 -3.89 7.56 3.59
N ASP A 65 -3.17 8.66 3.79
CA ASP A 65 -2.58 9.48 2.71
C ASP A 65 -1.49 8.72 1.93
N SER A 66 -0.74 7.82 2.58
CA SER A 66 0.22 6.94 1.91
C SER A 66 -0.49 5.86 1.12
N TRP A 67 -1.58 5.32 1.65
CA TRP A 67 -2.36 4.29 0.99
C TRP A 67 -3.10 4.83 -0.22
N GLU A 68 -3.70 6.02 -0.10
CA GLU A 68 -4.31 6.76 -1.21
C GLU A 68 -3.32 6.95 -2.37
N ARG A 69 -2.10 7.39 -2.07
CA ARG A 69 -1.02 7.52 -3.07
C ARG A 69 -0.69 6.19 -3.74
N LYS A 70 -0.50 5.12 -2.96
CA LYS A 70 -0.24 3.78 -3.50
C LYS A 70 -1.36 3.31 -4.40
N THR A 71 -2.63 3.51 -4.01
CA THR A 71 -3.78 3.15 -4.83
C THR A 71 -3.79 3.93 -6.14
N ILE A 72 -3.50 5.24 -6.14
CA ILE A 72 -3.39 6.05 -7.36
C ILE A 72 -2.28 5.50 -8.27
N ASP A 73 -1.11 5.21 -7.71
CA ASP A 73 0.03 4.68 -8.47
C ASP A 73 -0.32 3.34 -9.11
N THR A 74 -0.90 2.41 -8.35
CA THR A 74 -1.36 1.10 -8.86
C THR A 74 -2.43 1.24 -9.96
N LEU A 75 -3.41 2.13 -9.79
CA LEU A 75 -4.43 2.36 -10.84
C LEU A 75 -3.80 2.95 -12.11
N ASN A 76 -2.78 3.80 -11.98
CA ASN A 76 -2.05 4.31 -13.13
C ASN A 76 -1.22 3.22 -13.82
N GLU A 77 -0.67 2.27 -13.08
CA GLU A 77 -0.02 1.08 -13.65
C GLU A 77 -1.02 0.22 -14.41
N TYR A 78 -2.20 -0.06 -13.84
CA TYR A 78 -3.25 -0.81 -14.53
C TYR A 78 -3.68 -0.14 -15.84
N ARG A 79 -3.82 1.21 -15.86
CA ARG A 79 -4.11 1.94 -17.10
C ARG A 79 -3.02 1.76 -18.16
N LYS A 80 -1.75 1.69 -17.75
CA LYS A 80 -0.63 1.50 -18.69
C LYS A 80 -0.61 0.08 -19.24
N GLU A 81 -0.77 -0.91 -18.38
CA GLU A 81 -0.80 -2.33 -18.77
C GLU A 81 -1.94 -2.62 -19.75
N LEU A 82 -3.13 -2.07 -19.47
CA LEU A 82 -4.34 -2.31 -20.26
C LEU A 82 -4.44 -1.46 -21.54
N ARG A 83 -3.54 -0.49 -21.76
CA ARG A 83 -3.66 0.49 -22.85
C ARG A 83 -3.81 -0.16 -24.22
N ASP A 84 -3.05 -1.21 -24.46
CA ASP A 84 -2.94 -1.87 -25.75
C ASP A 84 -3.56 -3.30 -25.72
N ILE A 85 -4.32 -3.63 -24.67
CA ILE A 85 -4.92 -4.96 -24.46
C ILE A 85 -6.41 -4.94 -24.84
N ASP A 86 -6.79 -5.82 -25.77
CA ASP A 86 -8.20 -6.14 -25.98
C ASP A 86 -8.68 -7.11 -24.90
N VAL A 87 -9.41 -6.59 -23.90
CA VAL A 87 -9.98 -7.37 -22.80
C VAL A 87 -11.16 -8.24 -23.27
N GLY A 88 -11.73 -7.99 -24.45
CA GLY A 88 -12.79 -8.79 -25.06
C GLY A 88 -12.31 -9.93 -25.96
N ARG A 89 -10.99 -10.06 -26.18
CA ARG A 89 -10.43 -11.04 -27.11
C ARG A 89 -10.82 -12.49 -26.78
N PRO A 90 -11.04 -13.35 -27.78
CA PRO A 90 -11.38 -14.76 -27.57
C PRO A 90 -10.25 -15.51 -26.86
N LEU A 91 -10.61 -16.56 -26.11
CA LEU A 91 -9.65 -17.47 -25.48
C LEU A 91 -9.02 -18.38 -26.53
N THR A 92 -7.70 -18.54 -26.44
CA THR A 92 -6.88 -19.37 -27.34
C THR A 92 -7.06 -20.85 -27.02
N TYR A 93 -7.08 -21.21 -25.73
CA TYR A 93 -7.12 -22.59 -25.25
C TYR A 93 -8.51 -22.99 -24.73
N ARG A 94 -9.57 -22.36 -25.26
CA ARG A 94 -10.96 -22.51 -24.77
C ARG A 94 -11.42 -23.96 -24.66
N GLU A 95 -11.04 -24.77 -25.64
CA GLU A 95 -11.50 -26.16 -25.77
C GLU A 95 -10.56 -27.15 -25.06
N GLU A 96 -9.55 -26.67 -24.35
CA GLU A 96 -8.57 -27.51 -23.64
C GLU A 96 -8.75 -27.43 -22.12
N THR A 97 -8.75 -28.59 -21.46
CA THR A 97 -8.53 -28.69 -20.01
C THR A 97 -7.04 -28.87 -19.73
N SER A 98 -6.25 -27.84 -20.01
CA SER A 98 -4.78 -27.84 -19.87
C SER A 98 -4.30 -26.76 -18.89
N LEU A 99 -3.08 -26.92 -18.35
CA LEU A 99 -2.48 -25.87 -17.49
C LEU A 99 -2.27 -24.55 -18.24
N ARG A 100 -2.10 -24.59 -19.57
CA ARG A 100 -2.01 -23.40 -20.41
C ARG A 100 -3.36 -22.70 -20.54
N GLY A 101 -4.43 -23.46 -20.72
CA GLY A 101 -5.80 -22.91 -20.67
C GLY A 101 -6.16 -22.36 -19.29
N PHE A 102 -5.73 -23.04 -18.22
CA PHE A 102 -5.92 -22.52 -16.87
C PHE A 102 -5.15 -21.22 -16.64
N ARG A 103 -3.87 -21.15 -17.04
CA ARG A 103 -3.07 -19.93 -16.99
C ARG A 103 -3.75 -18.79 -17.75
N GLU A 104 -4.20 -19.04 -18.99
CA GLU A 104 -4.88 -18.04 -19.80
C GLU A 104 -6.12 -17.52 -19.07
N ILE A 105 -6.98 -18.37 -18.51
CA ILE A 105 -8.17 -17.93 -17.78
C ILE A 105 -7.80 -17.02 -16.59
N ILE A 106 -6.78 -17.39 -15.80
CA ILE A 106 -6.36 -16.56 -14.66
C ILE A 106 -5.79 -15.21 -15.11
N GLU A 107 -4.98 -15.18 -16.16
CA GLU A 107 -4.47 -13.94 -16.75
C GLU A 107 -5.63 -13.04 -17.24
N ARG A 108 -6.65 -13.63 -17.86
CA ARG A 108 -7.85 -12.90 -18.31
C ARG A 108 -8.70 -12.40 -17.14
N MET A 109 -8.76 -13.15 -16.04
CA MET A 109 -9.40 -12.69 -14.80
C MET A 109 -8.66 -11.49 -14.20
N VAL A 110 -7.32 -11.49 -14.20
CA VAL A 110 -6.51 -10.34 -13.75
C VAL A 110 -6.86 -9.09 -14.56
N GLU A 111 -6.89 -9.20 -15.89
CA GLU A 111 -7.24 -8.08 -16.77
C GLU A 111 -8.65 -7.54 -16.48
N VAL A 112 -9.65 -8.42 -16.30
CA VAL A 112 -11.03 -8.03 -15.98
C VAL A 112 -11.12 -7.32 -14.64
N GLU A 113 -10.45 -7.81 -13.60
CA GLU A 113 -10.47 -7.18 -12.28
C GLU A 113 -9.70 -5.86 -12.26
N LYS A 114 -8.61 -5.73 -13.05
CA LYS A 114 -7.90 -4.45 -13.26
C LYS A 114 -8.83 -3.43 -13.94
N VAL A 115 -9.57 -3.81 -14.99
CA VAL A 115 -10.59 -2.94 -15.60
C VAL A 115 -11.66 -2.54 -14.60
N ARG A 116 -12.22 -3.50 -13.85
CA ARG A 116 -13.26 -3.22 -12.85
C ARG A 116 -12.76 -2.22 -11.79
N SER A 117 -11.50 -2.34 -11.36
CA SER A 117 -10.87 -1.40 -10.43
C SER A 117 -10.80 0.02 -10.97
N LEU A 118 -10.65 0.20 -12.30
CA LEU A 118 -10.63 1.51 -12.94
C LEU A 118 -12.01 2.16 -13.10
N LEU A 119 -13.09 1.38 -12.99
CA LEU A 119 -14.46 1.84 -13.17
C LEU A 119 -15.17 2.25 -11.86
N ILE A 120 -14.61 1.87 -10.71
CA ILE A 120 -15.17 2.20 -9.40
C ILE A 120 -14.72 3.60 -8.99
N ASP A 121 -15.59 4.35 -8.31
CA ASP A 121 -15.24 5.65 -7.74
C ASP A 121 -14.02 5.54 -6.82
N PHE A 122 -13.17 6.57 -6.85
CA PHE A 122 -11.95 6.62 -6.05
C PHE A 122 -12.29 6.75 -4.55
N ASP A 123 -12.49 5.61 -3.92
CA ASP A 123 -12.48 5.41 -2.47
C ASP A 123 -11.50 4.25 -2.18
N PRO A 124 -10.43 4.49 -1.40
CA PRO A 124 -9.48 3.44 -1.06
C PRO A 124 -10.15 2.19 -0.47
N MET A 125 -11.20 2.32 0.37
CA MET A 125 -11.91 1.16 0.96
C MET A 125 -12.63 0.30 -0.07
N ASN A 126 -13.06 0.89 -1.19
CA ASN A 126 -13.65 0.14 -2.30
C ASN A 126 -12.58 -0.60 -3.13
N HIS A 127 -11.32 -0.13 -3.09
CA HIS A 127 -10.21 -0.69 -3.86
C HIS A 127 -9.50 -1.86 -3.15
N LEU A 128 -9.50 -1.89 -1.81
CA LEU A 128 -8.81 -2.96 -1.06
C LEU A 128 -9.24 -4.37 -1.46
N PRO A 129 -10.54 -4.70 -1.54
CA PRO A 129 -10.95 -6.06 -1.91
C PRO A 129 -10.48 -6.44 -3.32
N MET A 130 -10.53 -5.48 -4.25
CA MET A 130 -10.10 -5.66 -5.63
C MET A 130 -8.59 -5.93 -5.73
N MET A 131 -7.77 -5.17 -5.00
CA MET A 131 -6.33 -5.39 -4.92
C MET A 131 -5.99 -6.79 -4.39
N LEU A 132 -6.72 -7.27 -3.37
CA LEU A 132 -6.53 -8.60 -2.82
C LEU A 132 -6.86 -9.69 -3.83
N VAL A 133 -7.95 -9.54 -4.59
CA VAL A 133 -8.33 -10.48 -5.66
C VAL A 133 -7.27 -10.52 -6.75
N ILE A 134 -6.84 -9.35 -7.26
CA ILE A 134 -5.79 -9.25 -8.29
C ILE A 134 -4.50 -9.90 -7.79
N SER A 135 -4.06 -9.57 -6.57
CA SER A 135 -2.84 -10.15 -5.99
C SER A 135 -2.94 -11.68 -5.88
N SER A 136 -4.11 -12.20 -5.49
CA SER A 136 -4.34 -13.65 -5.38
C SER A 136 -4.25 -14.35 -6.74
N LEU A 137 -4.79 -13.73 -7.79
CA LEU A 137 -4.71 -14.25 -9.15
C LEU A 137 -3.27 -14.22 -9.69
N GLU A 138 -2.54 -13.13 -9.45
CA GLU A 138 -1.12 -13.00 -9.83
C GLU A 138 -0.25 -14.04 -9.12
N VAL A 139 -0.51 -14.33 -7.85
CA VAL A 139 0.15 -15.42 -7.11
C VAL A 139 -0.13 -16.79 -7.74
N ILE A 140 -1.36 -17.05 -8.21
CA ILE A 140 -1.68 -18.30 -8.92
C ILE A 140 -0.86 -18.43 -10.21
N ILE A 141 -0.76 -17.35 -11.00
CA ILE A 141 0.05 -17.32 -12.24
C ILE A 141 1.52 -17.63 -11.93
N GLU A 142 2.04 -17.07 -10.84
CA GLU A 142 3.40 -17.33 -10.37
C GLU A 142 3.58 -18.80 -10.01
N TYR A 143 2.69 -19.39 -9.21
CA TYR A 143 2.74 -20.80 -8.83
C TYR A 143 2.66 -21.73 -10.04
N LEU A 144 1.82 -21.43 -11.02
CA LEU A 144 1.78 -22.15 -12.29
C LEU A 144 3.14 -22.09 -13.01
N GLY A 145 3.79 -20.92 -13.01
CA GLY A 145 5.12 -20.75 -13.61
C GLY A 145 6.20 -21.54 -12.88
N GLN A 146 6.18 -21.52 -11.55
CA GLN A 146 7.10 -22.30 -10.72
C GLN A 146 6.87 -23.81 -10.91
N TYR A 147 5.62 -24.25 -11.08
CA TYR A 147 5.27 -25.64 -11.33
C TYR A 147 5.78 -26.11 -12.70
N GLU A 148 5.54 -25.34 -13.77
CA GLU A 148 6.03 -25.62 -15.12
C GLU A 148 7.57 -25.69 -15.17
N GLN A 149 8.25 -24.93 -14.31
CA GLN A 149 9.72 -24.94 -14.17
C GLN A 149 10.24 -26.01 -13.19
N SER A 150 9.37 -26.89 -12.67
CA SER A 150 9.69 -27.90 -11.65
C SER A 150 10.35 -27.34 -10.38
N LYS A 151 10.17 -26.04 -10.10
CA LYS A 151 10.71 -25.37 -8.91
C LYS A 151 9.84 -25.61 -7.68
N LEU A 152 8.52 -25.72 -7.89
CA LEU A 152 7.57 -25.80 -6.80
C LEU A 152 7.80 -27.01 -5.87
N HIS A 153 8.19 -28.16 -6.45
CA HIS A 153 8.56 -29.36 -5.68
C HIS A 153 9.75 -29.11 -4.75
N LYS A 154 10.80 -28.47 -5.26
CA LYS A 154 12.01 -28.15 -4.47
C LYS A 154 11.70 -27.19 -3.33
N THR A 155 10.89 -26.16 -3.61
CA THR A 155 10.46 -25.20 -2.60
C THR A 155 9.63 -25.87 -1.51
N PHE A 156 8.71 -26.76 -1.89
CA PHE A 156 7.92 -27.52 -0.92
C PHE A 156 8.80 -28.42 -0.04
N GLU A 157 9.69 -29.20 -0.65
CA GLU A 157 10.61 -30.09 0.07
C GLU A 157 11.50 -29.32 1.05
N PHE A 158 12.10 -28.21 0.60
CA PHE A 158 12.92 -27.34 1.44
C PHE A 158 12.14 -26.79 2.64
N ASN A 159 10.93 -26.27 2.42
CA ASN A 159 10.11 -25.70 3.48
C ASN A 159 9.66 -26.77 4.49
N LEU A 160 9.31 -27.97 4.01
CA LEU A 160 8.92 -29.09 4.86
C LEU A 160 10.08 -29.52 5.76
N GLU A 161 11.29 -29.62 5.21
CA GLU A 161 12.48 -30.02 5.95
C GLU A 161 12.84 -28.97 7.02
N HIS A 162 12.83 -27.69 6.64
CA HIS A 162 13.07 -26.60 7.59
C HIS A 162 12.04 -26.61 8.74
N LEU A 163 10.76 -26.87 8.43
CA LEU A 163 9.72 -26.94 9.45
C LEU A 163 9.96 -28.10 10.43
N LYS A 164 10.33 -29.29 9.92
CA LYS A 164 10.66 -30.45 10.77
C LYS A 164 11.82 -30.14 11.71
N MET A 165 12.92 -29.58 11.19
CA MET A 165 14.07 -29.18 12.01
C MET A 165 13.68 -28.17 13.10
N THR A 166 12.78 -27.23 12.78
CA THR A 166 12.31 -26.25 13.77
C THR A 166 11.51 -26.93 14.87
N MET A 167 10.59 -27.83 14.52
CA MET A 167 9.78 -28.57 15.49
C MET A 167 10.60 -29.51 16.40
N GLU A 168 11.65 -30.11 15.86
CA GLU A 168 12.59 -30.97 16.61
C GLU A 168 13.44 -30.17 17.60
N ASN A 169 13.81 -28.93 17.28
CA ASN A 169 14.59 -28.07 18.17
C ASN A 169 13.76 -27.40 19.29
N GLU A 170 12.43 -27.40 19.17
CA GLU A 170 11.49 -26.90 20.19
C GLU A 170 10.95 -28.01 21.13
N SER A 171 11.30 -29.28 20.88
CA SER A 171 10.91 -30.46 21.67
C SER A 171 12.02 -30.92 22.62
#